data_AF-A0A9W5TJG1-F1
#
_entry.id   AF-A0A9W5TJG1-F1
#
_cell.length_a   1.000
_cell.length_b   1.000
_cell.length_c   1.000
_cell.angle_alpha   90.00
_cell.angle_beta   90.00
_cell.angle_gamma   90.00
#
_symmetry.space_group_name_H-M   'P 1'
#
loop_
_entity.id
_entity.type
_entity.pdbx_description
1 polymer ?
#
loop_
_entity_poly.entity_id
_entity_poly.type
_entity_poly.pdbx_seq_one_letter_code
_entity_poly.pdbx_strand_id
1 'polypeptide(L)' 'MTLNTAGTFLLAGVRYKVDGGLACQEVLVVTDGDHITVADLDGEVLIEHTRPAPGVRCVGNGRPRGPRPKPSPKS' A
#
# COMPACT_ATOMS: atom_id res chain seq x y z
N MET A 1 1.91 8.76 -8.68
CA MET A 1 1.99 9.10 -7.24
C MET A 1 3.12 8.31 -6.64
N THR A 2 3.98 8.91 -5.81
CA THR A 2 5.12 8.20 -5.20
C THR A 2 4.73 7.58 -3.85
N LEU A 3 5.08 6.32 -3.65
CA LEU A 3 4.93 5.64 -2.36
C LEU A 3 5.97 6.14 -1.35
N ASN A 4 5.60 6.19 -0.06
CA ASN A 4 6.59 6.52 0.98
C ASN A 4 7.55 5.34 1.26
N THR A 5 8.47 5.55 2.21
CA THR A 5 9.46 4.54 2.62
C THR A 5 8.84 3.27 3.19
N ALA A 6 7.57 3.30 3.60
CA ALA A 6 6.83 2.14 4.05
C ALA A 6 5.99 1.51 2.93
N GLY A 7 6.10 1.95 1.68
CA GLY A 7 5.30 1.40 0.58
C GLY A 7 3.81 1.71 0.73
N THR A 8 3.49 2.90 1.22
CA THR A 8 2.11 3.36 1.44
C THR A 8 1.87 4.70 0.77
N PHE A 9 0.60 5.01 0.54
CA PHE A 9 0.16 6.30 0.02
C PHE A 9 -1.08 6.80 0.78
N LEU A 10 -1.36 8.10 0.68
CA LEU A 10 -2.53 8.75 1.28
C LEU A 10 -3.54 9.13 0.18
N LEU A 11 -4.77 8.69 0.32
CA LEU A 11 -5.88 9.09 -0.55
C LEU A 11 -7.10 9.43 0.31
N ALA A 12 -7.65 10.63 0.14
CA ALA A 12 -8.79 11.13 0.91
C ALA A 12 -8.66 10.95 2.44
N GLY A 13 -7.45 11.12 2.98
CA GLY A 13 -7.17 10.97 4.42
C GLY A 13 -6.98 9.53 4.91
N VAL A 14 -7.09 8.53 4.04
CA VAL A 14 -6.86 7.11 4.34
C VAL A 14 -5.50 6.68 3.83
N ARG A 15 -4.74 5.96 4.66
CA ARG A 15 -3.45 5.38 4.29
C ARG A 15 -3.62 3.97 3.75
N TYR A 16 -3.20 3.74 2.51
CA TYR A 16 -3.24 2.43 1.87
C TYR A 16 -1.85 1.84 1.77
N LYS A 17 -1.69 0.57 2.16
CA LYS A 17 -0.46 -0.20 2.01
C LYS A 17 -0.48 -0.93 0.68
N VAL A 18 0.59 -0.79 -0.10
CA VAL A 18 0.83 -1.55 -1.34
C VAL A 18 1.79 -2.69 -1.05
N ASP A 19 3.09 -2.40 -0.95
CA ASP A 19 4.12 -3.35 -0.51
C ASP A 19 5.34 -2.58 0.00
N GLY A 20 5.98 -3.04 1.08
CA GLY A 20 7.21 -2.43 1.57
C GLY A 20 8.39 -2.57 0.61
N GLY A 21 8.38 -3.60 -0.25
CA GLY A 21 9.38 -3.76 -1.31
C GLY A 21 9.27 -2.72 -2.42
N LEU A 22 8.15 -1.99 -2.49
CA LEU A 22 7.91 -0.91 -3.47
C LEU A 22 8.10 0.48 -2.85
N ALA A 23 8.89 0.57 -1.78
CA ALA A 23 9.21 1.85 -1.16
C ALA A 23 9.80 2.84 -2.18
N CYS A 24 9.34 4.09 -2.13
CA CYS A 24 9.80 5.18 -3.01
C CYS A 24 9.53 4.98 -4.52
N GLN A 25 8.78 3.95 -4.91
CA GLN A 25 8.39 3.73 -6.31
C GLN A 25 7.20 4.61 -6.70
N GLU A 26 7.10 4.94 -7.99
CA GLU A 26 5.93 5.58 -8.56
C GLU A 26 4.86 4.55 -8.93
N VAL A 27 3.61 4.90 -8.66
CA VAL A 27 2.43 4.08 -8.99
C VAL A 27 1.34 4.94 -9.62
N LEU A 28 0.51 4.31 -10.43
CA LEU A 28 -0.76 4.84 -10.89
C LEU A 28 -1.85 4.50 -9.88
N VAL A 29 -2.61 5.51 -9.45
CA VAL A 29 -3.77 5.32 -8.57
C VAL A 29 -4.99 5.79 -9.35
N VAL A 30 -5.88 4.86 -9.66
CA VAL A 30 -7.11 5.09 -10.40
C VAL A 30 -8.28 4.92 -9.45
N THR A 31 -9.22 5.86 -9.49
CA THR A 31 -10.46 5.80 -8.71
C THR A 31 -11.66 5.81 -9.65
N ASP A 32 -12.54 4.82 -9.51
CA ASP A 32 -13.82 4.75 -10.19
C ASP A 32 -14.94 4.53 -9.17
N GLY A 33 -15.68 5.59 -8.87
CA GLY A 33 -16.61 5.62 -7.73
C GLY A 33 -15.89 5.28 -6.42
N ASP A 34 -16.29 4.16 -5.81
CA ASP A 34 -15.65 3.64 -4.59
C ASP A 34 -14.51 2.66 -4.86
N HIS A 35 -14.28 2.24 -6.11
CA HIS A 35 -13.17 1.37 -6.45
C HIS A 35 -11.87 2.16 -6.56
N ILE A 36 -10.81 1.58 -6.00
CA ILE A 36 -9.45 2.11 -6.00
C ILE A 36 -8.56 1.00 -6.54
N THR A 37 -7.95 1.23 -7.69
CA THR A 37 -6.96 0.33 -8.29
C THR A 37 -5.60 1.01 -8.25
N VAL A 38 -4.58 0.28 -7.82
CA VAL A 38 -3.20 0.74 -7.82
C VAL A 38 -2.40 -0.16 -8.73
N ALA A 39 -1.75 0.44 -9.71
CA ALA A 39 -0.92 -0.25 -10.68
C ALA A 39 0.49 0.34 -10.74
N ASP A 40 1.46 -0.41 -11.25
CA ASP A 40 2.74 0.16 -11.64
C ASP A 40 2.62 0.99 -12.94
N LEU A 41 3.75 1.47 -13.45
CA LEU A 41 3.78 2.31 -14.65
C LEU A 41 3.60 1.51 -15.96
N ASP A 42 3.79 0.20 -15.91
CA ASP A 42 3.56 -0.70 -17.05
C ASP A 42 2.11 -1.21 -17.11
N GLY A 43 1.33 -0.95 -16.05
CA GLY A 43 -0.09 -1.25 -15.95
C GLY A 43 -0.42 -2.51 -15.16
N GLU A 44 0.56 -3.14 -14.51
CA GLU A 44 0.32 -4.31 -13.67
C GLU A 44 -0.37 -3.89 -12.37
N VAL A 45 -1.48 -4.56 -12.05
CA VAL A 45 -2.27 -4.25 -10.85
C VAL A 45 -1.58 -4.80 -9.61
N LEU A 46 -1.27 -3.91 -8.67
CA LEU A 46 -0.57 -4.22 -7.42
C LEU A 46 -1.55 -4.51 -6.28
N ILE A 47 -2.58 -3.68 -6.13
CA ILE A 47 -3.67 -3.86 -5.16
C ILE A 47 -4.99 -3.28 -5.69
N GLU A 48 -6.09 -3.81 -5.20
CA GLU A 48 -7.44 -3.29 -5.40
C GLU A 48 -8.16 -3.18 -4.06
N HIS A 49 -8.86 -2.06 -3.86
CA HIS A 49 -9.67 -1.82 -2.68
C HIS A 49 -10.94 -1.06 -3.05
N THR A 50 -11.96 -1.19 -2.21
CA THR A 50 -13.05 -0.22 -2.17
C THR A 50 -12.77 0.82 -1.10
N ARG A 51 -13.40 2.00 -1.22
CA ARG A 51 -13.42 3.00 -0.15
C ARG A 51 -13.85 2.33 1.15
N PRO A 52 -13.07 2.46 2.24
CA PRO A 52 -13.41 1.80 3.48
C PRO A 52 -14.56 2.52 4.18
N ALA A 53 -15.14 1.86 5.18
CA ALA A 53 -16.17 2.46 6.03
C ALA A 53 -15.66 3.77 6.69
N PRO A 54 -16.57 4.71 6.99
CA PRO A 54 -16.21 5.94 7.71
C PRO A 54 -15.43 5.67 8.99
N GLY A 55 -14.38 6.47 9.23
CA GLY A 55 -13.52 6.35 10.41
C GLY A 55 -12.31 5.41 10.22
N VAL A 56 -12.26 4.60 9.16
CA VAL A 56 -11.05 3.84 8.82
C VAL A 56 -9.97 4.78 8.32
N ARG A 57 -8.78 4.71 8.94
CA ARG A 57 -7.62 5.53 8.57
C ARG A 57 -6.51 4.76 7.87
N CYS A 58 -6.53 3.44 7.94
CA CYS A 58 -5.49 2.58 7.39
C CYS A 58 -6.12 1.34 6.73
N VAL A 59 -5.66 1.01 5.54
CA VAL A 59 -6.01 -0.21 4.80
C VAL A 59 -4.73 -0.98 4.49
N GLY A 60 -4.69 -2.24 4.90
CA GLY A 60 -3.59 -3.15 4.61
C GLY A 60 -3.72 -3.80 3.23
N ASN A 61 -2.61 -4.26 2.66
CA ASN A 61 -2.58 -4.96 1.37
C ASN A 61 -3.11 -6.41 1.40
N GLY A 62 -3.88 -6.78 2.44
CA GLY A 62 -4.41 -8.13 2.62
C GLY A 62 -3.36 -9.24 2.90
N ARG A 63 -2.07 -8.94 2.82
CA ARG A 63 -0.99 -9.93 3.06
C ARG A 63 -0.65 -10.00 4.56
N PRO A 64 -0.42 -11.20 5.13
CA PRO A 64 0.10 -11.33 6.47
C PRO A 64 1.42 -10.56 6.61
N ARG A 65 1.67 -10.03 7.81
CA ARG A 65 2.97 -9.45 8.11
C ARG A 65 4.06 -10.52 7.94
N GLY A 66 5.05 -10.25 7.09
CA GLY A 66 6.17 -11.18 6.89
C GLY A 66 6.92 -11.49 8.19
N PRO A 67 7.76 -12.55 8.21
CA PRO A 67 8.50 -12.97 9.39
C PRO A 67 9.30 -11.81 9.99
N ARG A 68 9.16 -11.59 11.30
CA ARG A 68 10.00 -10.61 11.99
C ARG A 68 11.44 -11.14 11.99
N PRO A 69 12.44 -10.38 11.51
CA PRO A 69 13.83 -10.77 11.61
C PRO A 69 14.16 -11.11 13.08
N LYS A 70 14.71 -12.29 13.33
CA LYS A 70 15.23 -12.62 14.66
C LYS A 70 16.39 -11.67 14.94
N PRO A 71 16.52 -11.13 16.16
CA PRO A 71 17.70 -10.35 16.52
C PRO A 71 18.95 -11.19 16.22
N SER A 72 19.89 -10.64 15.45
CA SER A 72 21.21 -11.26 15.31
C SER A 72 21.84 -11.36 16.70
N PRO A 73 22.52 -12.48 17.05
CA PRO A 73 23.29 -12.55 18.28
C PRO A 73 24.29 -11.38 18.28
N LYS A 74 24.30 -10.58 19.36
CA LYS A 74 25.38 -9.62 19.57
C LYS A 74 26.68 -10.42 19.75
N SER A 75 27.68 -10.12 18.92
CA SER A 75 29.05 -10.61 19.09
C SER A 75 29.81 -9.79 20.12
#